data_AF-A0AAW2ZIG4-F1
#
_entry.id   AF-A0AAW2ZIG4-F1
#
_cell.length_a   1.000
_cell.length_b   1.000
_cell.length_c   1.000
_cell.angle_alpha   90.00
_cell.angle_beta   90.00
_cell.angle_gamma   90.00
#
_symmetry.space_group_name_H-M   'P 1'
#
loop_
_entity.id
_entity.type
_entity.pdbx_description
1 polymer ?
#
loop_
_entity_poly.entity_id
_entity_poly.type
_entity_poly.pdbx_seq_one_letter_code
_entity_poly.pdbx_strand_id
1 'polypeptide(L)'
;MTKFSSLNKSVPRKEKLERVQPSWHRGAGILEKKRDYVVRSRKQHQRDAKLQYLRSLATNKNPDEYYRDMKFAHKTEKGTTIIEKLPDFADEEVVTKRKQREHTKKIAAPNLNLLRYKHSIVLNKIEKMKKNLHFLDLNNIEEEKAQAKKGPIKAKHKVFVQEKEDLDEFDPTKYFDTDIALADNRFNRPKHSTLLAAPLKSYASNATSNPVALDGAALKQYEALEKLIQKEKVIKTAIDEIQMALNVAVQPERIEKYITEEEHENKNLSGKLKNVVAIKYKNERRK
;
A
#
# COMPACT_ATOMS: atom_id res chain seq x y z
N MET A 1 -0.74 49.68 -54.88
CA MET A 1 -0.43 48.25 -54.66
C MET A 1 -1.65 47.41 -55.02
N THR A 2 -1.63 46.80 -56.20
CA THR A 2 -2.66 45.89 -56.70
C THR A 2 -2.72 44.62 -55.82
N LYS A 3 -3.87 44.36 -55.20
CA LYS A 3 -4.10 43.16 -54.37
C LYS A 3 -4.34 41.95 -55.29
N PHE A 4 -3.25 41.32 -55.73
CA PHE A 4 -3.26 40.03 -56.46
C PHE A 4 -3.72 38.83 -55.61
N SER A 5 -4.30 39.05 -54.44
CA SER A 5 -4.78 37.97 -53.56
C SER A 5 -5.98 37.21 -54.13
N SER A 6 -6.68 37.75 -55.13
CA SER A 6 -7.82 37.11 -55.80
C SER A 6 -7.42 35.93 -56.69
N LEU A 7 -6.20 35.91 -57.26
CA LEU A 7 -5.66 34.77 -58.03
C LEU A 7 -5.14 33.62 -57.15
N ASN A 8 -5.05 33.80 -55.82
CA ASN A 8 -4.60 32.73 -54.93
C ASN A 8 -5.59 31.54 -54.86
N LYS A 9 -6.84 31.74 -55.28
CA LYS A 9 -7.85 30.67 -55.37
C LYS A 9 -7.74 29.85 -56.66
N SER A 10 -7.22 30.44 -57.75
CA SER A 10 -7.08 29.74 -59.04
C SER A 10 -5.79 28.93 -59.13
N VAL A 11 -4.74 29.31 -58.39
CA VAL A 11 -3.52 28.53 -58.22
C VAL A 11 -3.29 28.32 -56.72
N PRO A 12 -3.73 27.19 -56.14
CA PRO A 12 -3.54 26.95 -54.72
C PRO A 12 -2.05 26.83 -54.40
N ARG A 13 -1.58 27.61 -53.44
CA ARG A 13 -0.20 27.48 -52.94
C ARG A 13 -0.12 26.23 -52.09
N LYS A 14 0.75 25.29 -52.48
CA LYS A 14 1.02 24.10 -51.68
C LYS A 14 1.66 24.49 -50.35
N GLU A 15 1.13 23.96 -49.25
CA GLU A 15 1.75 24.09 -47.94
C GLU A 15 3.11 23.39 -47.93
N LYS A 16 4.13 24.10 -47.44
CA LYS A 16 5.47 23.54 -47.29
C LYS A 16 5.54 22.84 -45.94
N LEU A 17 5.63 21.51 -45.97
CA LEU A 17 5.79 20.70 -44.77
C LEU A 17 7.22 20.78 -44.23
N GLU A 18 7.36 20.66 -42.92
CA GLU A 18 8.66 20.64 -42.25
C GLU A 18 9.28 19.23 -42.29
N ARG A 19 10.60 19.15 -42.45
CA ARG A 19 11.32 17.86 -42.46
C ARG A 19 11.54 17.33 -41.05
N VAL A 20 11.42 16.02 -40.89
CA VAL A 20 11.74 15.29 -39.65
C VAL A 20 13.25 15.13 -39.41
N GLN A 21 13.63 14.73 -38.19
CA GLN A 21 15.01 14.36 -37.85
C GLN A 21 15.45 13.09 -38.63
N PRO A 22 16.67 13.01 -39.17
CA PRO A 22 17.18 11.80 -39.81
C PRO A 22 17.18 10.61 -38.84
N SER A 23 16.96 9.40 -39.38
CA SER A 23 16.86 8.17 -38.59
C SER A 23 18.07 7.89 -37.71
N TRP A 24 19.27 8.11 -38.23
CA TRP A 24 20.55 7.90 -37.52
C TRP A 24 20.78 8.89 -36.37
N HIS A 25 20.12 10.06 -36.38
CA HIS A 25 20.24 11.09 -35.33
C HIS A 25 18.99 11.16 -34.43
N ARG A 26 18.12 10.16 -34.50
CA ARG A 26 16.87 10.15 -33.71
C ARG A 26 17.11 10.11 -32.20
N GLY A 27 18.25 9.57 -31.76
CA GLY A 27 18.63 9.50 -30.34
C GLY A 27 18.83 10.86 -29.66
N ALA A 28 19.15 11.92 -30.42
CA ALA A 28 19.36 13.26 -29.88
C ALA A 28 18.06 14.08 -29.69
N GLY A 29 16.90 13.49 -30.01
CA GLY A 29 15.61 14.14 -29.94
C GLY A 29 15.21 14.88 -31.23
N ILE A 30 14.23 15.78 -31.08
CA ILE A 30 13.58 16.47 -32.20
C ILE A 30 14.55 17.47 -32.85
N LEU A 31 14.54 17.53 -34.18
CA LEU A 31 15.30 18.53 -34.94
C LEU A 31 14.67 19.91 -34.78
N GLU A 32 15.23 20.72 -33.89
CA GLU A 32 14.76 22.08 -33.63
C GLU A 32 14.70 22.93 -34.90
N LYS A 33 13.61 23.67 -35.05
CA LYS A 33 13.39 24.60 -36.16
C LYS A 33 13.50 26.04 -35.69
N LYS A 34 13.37 26.98 -36.63
CA LYS A 34 13.44 28.42 -36.33
C LYS A 34 12.41 28.83 -35.27
N ARG A 35 11.20 28.25 -35.28
CA ARG A 35 10.16 28.53 -34.28
C ARG A 35 10.61 28.13 -32.88
N ASP A 36 11.17 26.93 -32.73
CA ASP A 36 11.68 26.42 -31.46
C ASP A 36 12.88 27.23 -30.96
N TYR A 37 13.81 27.56 -31.86
CA TYR A 37 14.95 28.43 -31.56
C TYR A 37 14.50 29.77 -31.00
N VAL A 38 13.50 30.41 -31.62
CA VAL A 38 12.99 31.71 -31.16
C VAL A 38 12.36 31.59 -29.76
N VAL A 39 11.60 30.53 -29.49
CA VAL A 39 11.03 30.28 -28.15
C VAL A 39 12.14 30.07 -27.13
N ARG A 40 13.14 29.25 -27.44
CA ARG A 40 14.29 29.00 -26.55
C ARG A 40 15.09 30.27 -26.28
N SER A 41 15.46 31.01 -27.32
CA SER A 41 16.23 32.25 -27.22
C SER A 41 15.48 33.30 -26.39
N ARG A 42 14.17 33.50 -26.62
CA ARG A 42 13.35 34.39 -25.79
C ARG A 42 13.34 33.97 -24.33
N LYS A 43 13.17 32.68 -24.04
CA LYS A 43 13.21 32.15 -22.68
C LYS A 43 14.57 32.35 -22.01
N GLN A 44 15.65 32.20 -22.76
CA GLN A 44 17.00 32.44 -22.25
C GLN A 44 17.23 33.92 -21.95
N HIS A 45 16.89 34.82 -22.87
CA HIS A 45 16.96 36.26 -22.62
C HIS A 45 16.10 36.71 -21.42
N GLN A 46 14.93 36.11 -21.20
CA GLN A 46 14.12 36.37 -20.00
C GLN A 46 14.83 35.92 -18.71
N ARG A 47 15.50 34.76 -18.73
CA ARG A 47 16.28 34.27 -17.59
C ARG A 47 17.48 35.18 -17.33
N ASP A 48 18.20 35.56 -18.38
CA ASP A 48 19.38 36.42 -18.28
C ASP A 48 19.00 37.81 -17.76
N ALA A 49 17.91 38.40 -18.27
CA ALA A 49 17.38 39.67 -17.78
C ALA A 49 16.96 39.60 -16.30
N LYS A 50 16.25 38.52 -15.90
CA LYS A 50 15.88 38.30 -14.49
C LYS A 50 17.12 38.15 -13.60
N LEU A 51 18.14 37.43 -14.08
CA LEU A 51 19.37 37.20 -13.33
C LEU A 51 20.17 38.51 -13.19
N GLN A 52 20.24 39.32 -14.24
CA GLN A 52 20.84 40.64 -14.20
C GLN A 52 20.11 41.56 -13.20
N TYR A 53 18.78 41.55 -13.20
CA TYR A 53 17.98 42.29 -12.23
C TYR A 53 18.27 41.83 -10.79
N LEU A 54 18.26 40.52 -10.53
CA LEU A 54 18.58 39.99 -9.19
C LEU A 54 20.01 40.32 -8.75
N ARG A 55 20.98 40.31 -9.68
CA ARG A 55 22.35 40.77 -9.40
C ARG A 55 22.36 42.25 -9.00
N SER A 56 21.67 43.12 -9.74
CA SER A 56 21.60 44.54 -9.39
C SER A 56 20.93 44.79 -8.03
N LEU A 57 19.89 44.01 -7.70
CA LEU A 57 19.24 44.10 -6.40
C LEU A 57 20.19 43.64 -5.28
N ALA A 58 20.97 42.58 -5.52
CA ALA A 58 21.96 42.09 -4.56
C ALA A 58 23.13 43.06 -4.36
N THR A 59 23.62 43.71 -5.43
CA THR A 59 24.72 44.70 -5.34
C THR A 59 24.28 45.97 -4.62
N ASN A 60 23.03 46.40 -4.84
CA ASN A 60 22.49 47.62 -4.28
C ASN A 60 21.81 47.40 -2.91
N LYS A 61 22.03 46.24 -2.29
CA LYS A 61 21.41 45.90 -1.02
C LYS A 61 22.01 46.73 0.12
N ASN A 62 21.16 47.39 0.92
CA ASN A 62 21.59 48.07 2.14
C ASN A 62 21.89 47.03 3.24
N PRO A 63 23.11 46.97 3.81
CA PRO A 63 23.43 46.04 4.89
C PRO A 63 22.59 46.27 6.17
N ASP A 64 22.10 47.50 6.38
CA ASP A 64 21.36 47.90 7.58
C ASP A 64 19.82 47.85 7.40
N GLU A 65 19.33 47.26 6.30
CA GLU A 65 17.88 47.15 6.07
C GLU A 65 17.22 46.24 7.12
N TYR A 66 16.09 46.69 7.69
CA TYR A 66 15.32 45.92 8.66
C TYR A 66 13.85 45.80 8.25
N TYR A 67 13.41 44.57 8.03
CA TYR A 67 12.00 44.22 7.85
C TYR A 67 11.47 43.51 9.10
N ARG A 68 10.23 43.78 9.49
CA ARG A 68 9.61 43.18 10.70
C ARG A 68 9.60 41.64 10.63
N ASP A 69 9.53 41.07 9.44
CA ASP A 69 9.52 39.63 9.22
C ASP A 69 10.89 38.96 9.42
N MET A 70 11.99 39.75 9.45
CA MET A 70 13.33 39.23 9.74
C MET A 70 13.43 38.64 11.16
N LYS A 71 12.49 38.98 12.06
CA LYS A 71 12.38 38.39 13.41
C LYS A 71 12.09 36.88 13.36
N PHE A 72 11.37 36.43 12.33
CA PHE A 72 10.93 35.05 12.17
C PHE A 72 11.78 34.28 11.14
N ALA A 73 12.61 35.00 10.37
CA ALA A 73 13.48 34.42 9.36
C ALA A 73 14.79 33.93 9.99
N HIS A 74 15.18 32.69 9.71
CA HIS A 74 16.48 32.16 10.11
C HIS A 74 17.32 31.79 8.88
N LYS A 75 18.62 32.11 8.95
CA LYS A 75 19.58 31.72 7.91
C LYS A 75 20.10 30.32 8.21
N THR A 76 20.00 29.42 7.23
CA THR A 76 20.66 28.11 7.29
C THR A 76 22.17 28.29 7.21
N GLU A 77 22.97 27.32 7.69
CA GLU A 77 24.44 27.31 7.57
C GLU A 77 24.94 27.59 6.13
N LYS A 78 24.15 27.19 5.12
CA LYS A 78 24.42 27.43 3.69
C LYS A 78 23.98 28.81 3.18
N GLY A 79 23.59 29.73 4.07
CA GLY A 79 23.20 31.11 3.75
C GLY A 79 21.79 31.29 3.15
N THR A 80 21.02 30.21 2.98
CA THR A 80 19.63 30.30 2.51
C THR A 80 18.73 30.75 3.66
N THR A 81 17.96 31.82 3.45
CA THR A 81 16.99 32.30 4.45
C THR A 81 15.73 31.48 4.32
N ILE A 82 15.41 30.69 5.35
CA ILE A 82 14.12 30.03 5.46
C ILE A 82 13.24 30.98 6.25
N ILE A 83 12.21 31.50 5.58
CA ILE A 83 11.08 32.09 6.29
C ILE A 83 10.18 30.89 6.55
N GLU A 84 10.15 30.42 7.80
CA GLU A 84 9.07 29.54 8.22
C GLU A 84 7.78 30.30 7.96
N LYS A 85 7.06 29.92 6.91
CA LYS A 85 5.66 30.29 6.80
C LYS A 85 4.99 29.54 7.93
N LEU A 86 4.91 30.16 9.11
CA LEU A 86 4.01 29.67 10.12
C LEU A 86 2.63 29.59 9.44
N PRO A 87 1.93 28.45 9.56
CA PRO A 87 0.55 28.38 9.08
C PRO A 87 -0.24 29.54 9.72
N ASP A 88 -1.26 30.06 9.02
CA ASP A 88 -2.05 31.27 9.31
C ASP A 88 -2.66 31.38 10.74
N PHE A 89 -2.35 30.46 11.65
CA PHE A 89 -2.61 30.52 13.08
C PHE A 89 -1.82 31.61 13.84
N ALA A 90 -1.03 32.44 13.14
CA ALA A 90 -0.27 33.53 13.75
C ALA A 90 -1.16 34.66 14.30
N ASP A 91 -2.45 34.71 13.94
CA ASP A 91 -3.37 35.75 14.40
C ASP A 91 -3.94 35.50 15.82
N GLU A 92 -3.75 34.30 16.41
CA GLU A 92 -4.14 34.04 17.79
C GLU A 92 -2.91 34.00 18.73
N GLU A 93 -2.73 35.11 19.44
CA GLU A 93 -1.61 35.53 20.28
C GLU A 93 -1.06 34.49 21.29
N VAL A 94 -1.80 33.43 21.62
CA VAL A 94 -1.28 32.28 22.41
C VAL A 94 -2.04 31.01 22.02
N VAL A 95 -1.42 30.12 21.25
CA VAL A 95 -1.95 28.75 21.10
C VAL A 95 -1.77 28.01 22.42
N THR A 96 -2.77 28.11 23.30
CA THR A 96 -2.77 27.38 24.57
C THR A 96 -2.57 25.88 24.31
N LYS A 97 -1.91 25.17 25.24
CA LYS A 97 -1.74 23.70 25.16
C LYS A 97 -3.08 22.99 24.94
N ARG A 98 -4.19 23.55 25.43
CA ARG A 98 -5.55 23.06 25.19
C ARG A 98 -5.97 23.17 23.71
N LYS A 99 -5.80 24.34 23.08
CA LYS A 99 -6.09 24.53 21.64
C LYS A 99 -5.25 23.58 20.77
N GLN A 100 -3.98 23.38 21.12
CA GLN A 100 -3.13 22.39 20.43
C GLN A 100 -3.70 20.97 20.54
N ARG A 101 -4.10 20.54 21.74
CA ARG A 101 -4.73 19.23 21.97
C ARG A 101 -6.02 19.07 21.16
N GLU A 102 -6.87 20.10 21.14
CA GLU A 102 -8.12 20.07 20.38
C GLU A 102 -7.88 20.02 18.87
N HIS A 103 -6.91 20.77 18.36
CA HIS A 103 -6.50 20.72 16.96
C HIS A 103 -5.99 19.33 16.56
N THR A 104 -5.10 18.73 17.37
CA THR A 104 -4.60 17.36 17.13
C THR A 104 -5.74 16.34 17.11
N LYS A 105 -6.74 16.45 18.01
CA LYS A 105 -7.94 15.60 17.96
C LYS A 105 -8.74 15.78 16.68
N LYS A 106 -8.98 17.05 16.28
CA LYS A 106 -9.75 17.39 15.09
C LYS A 106 -9.12 16.81 13.82
N ILE A 107 -7.79 16.77 13.73
CA ILE A 107 -7.08 16.19 12.59
C ILE A 107 -6.99 14.67 12.69
N ALA A 108 -6.62 14.13 13.85
CA ALA A 108 -6.35 12.70 13.99
C ALA A 108 -7.63 11.84 13.98
N ALA A 109 -8.75 12.34 14.52
CA ALA A 109 -9.98 11.54 14.63
C ALA A 109 -10.60 11.16 13.26
N PRO A 110 -10.74 12.07 12.28
CA PRO A 110 -11.19 11.70 10.93
C PRO A 110 -10.27 10.70 10.24
N ASN A 111 -8.94 10.87 10.39
CA ASN A 111 -7.96 9.95 9.81
C ASN A 111 -8.05 8.55 10.43
N LEU A 112 -8.21 8.47 11.76
CA LEU A 112 -8.42 7.22 12.47
C LEU A 112 -9.73 6.53 12.02
N ASN A 113 -10.81 7.29 11.84
CA ASN A 113 -12.08 6.78 11.35
C ASN A 113 -11.97 6.24 9.92
N LEU A 114 -11.25 6.93 9.05
CA LEU A 114 -10.97 6.46 7.69
C LEU A 114 -10.20 5.13 7.71
N LEU A 115 -9.18 4.99 8.56
CA LEU A 115 -8.44 3.75 8.70
C LEU A 115 -9.30 2.61 9.23
N ARG A 116 -10.12 2.86 10.26
CA ARG A 116 -11.09 1.87 10.78
C ARG A 116 -12.08 1.43 9.72
N TYR A 117 -12.59 2.36 8.92
CA TYR A 117 -13.47 2.05 7.80
C TYR A 117 -12.76 1.15 6.77
N LYS A 118 -11.52 1.50 6.37
CA LYS A 118 -10.73 0.67 5.45
C LYS A 118 -10.41 -0.71 6.03
N HIS A 119 -10.13 -0.79 7.34
CA HIS A 119 -9.91 -2.05 8.04
C HIS A 119 -11.14 -2.95 7.97
N SER A 120 -12.34 -2.42 8.26
CA SER A 120 -13.59 -3.17 8.16
C SER A 120 -13.86 -3.71 6.75
N ILE A 121 -13.55 -2.92 5.71
CA ILE A 121 -13.67 -3.37 4.31
C ILE A 121 -12.74 -4.55 4.04
N VAL A 122 -11.49 -4.47 4.52
CA VAL A 122 -10.51 -5.54 4.33
C VAL A 122 -10.92 -6.80 5.09
N LEU A 123 -11.38 -6.68 6.34
CA LEU A 123 -11.92 -7.80 7.11
C LEU A 123 -13.08 -8.48 6.38
N ASN A 124 -14.07 -7.71 5.92
CA ASN A 124 -15.20 -8.25 5.16
C ASN A 124 -14.76 -8.97 3.88
N LYS A 125 -13.71 -8.48 3.20
CA LYS A 125 -13.15 -9.15 2.01
C LYS A 125 -12.44 -10.45 2.38
N ILE A 126 -11.65 -10.45 3.45
CA ILE A 126 -11.00 -11.65 3.99
C ILE A 126 -12.07 -12.69 4.33
N GLU A 127 -13.12 -12.32 5.07
CA GLU A 127 -14.21 -13.23 5.43
C GLU A 127 -14.92 -13.81 4.21
N LYS A 128 -15.26 -12.98 3.22
CA LYS A 128 -15.88 -13.44 1.96
C LYS A 128 -14.97 -14.41 1.21
N MET A 129 -13.68 -14.09 1.10
CA MET A 129 -12.72 -14.98 0.44
C MET A 129 -12.51 -16.28 1.21
N LYS A 130 -12.39 -16.23 2.55
CA LYS A 130 -12.30 -17.43 3.40
C LYS A 130 -13.54 -18.32 3.30
N LYS A 131 -14.74 -17.74 3.12
CA LYS A 131 -15.99 -18.51 2.92
C LYS A 131 -16.04 -19.20 1.56
N ASN A 132 -15.54 -18.53 0.52
CA ASN A 132 -15.55 -19.05 -0.85
C ASN A 132 -14.39 -20.02 -1.13
N LEU A 133 -13.26 -19.85 -0.44
CA LEU A 133 -12.07 -20.68 -0.62
C LEU A 133 -12.20 -21.92 0.25
N HIS A 134 -12.44 -23.06 -0.38
CA HIS A 134 -12.46 -24.33 0.33
C HIS A 134 -11.03 -24.72 0.71
N PHE A 135 -10.72 -24.70 2.02
CA PHE A 135 -9.41 -25.08 2.59
C PHE A 135 -9.17 -26.60 2.55
N LEU A 136 -9.37 -27.22 1.39
CA LEU A 136 -9.37 -28.68 1.23
C LEU A 136 -7.97 -29.29 1.38
N ASP A 137 -6.92 -28.58 0.93
CA ASP A 137 -5.54 -29.12 0.83
C ASP A 137 -4.51 -28.52 1.80
N LEU A 138 -4.85 -27.50 2.59
CA LEU A 138 -3.86 -26.88 3.50
C LEU A 138 -3.40 -27.80 4.64
N ASN A 139 -4.08 -28.93 4.87
CA ASN A 139 -3.68 -29.90 5.90
C ASN A 139 -2.59 -30.89 5.44
N ASN A 140 -2.36 -31.05 4.13
CA ASN A 140 -1.38 -32.00 3.59
C ASN A 140 -0.01 -31.33 3.32
N ILE A 141 0.02 -30.01 3.09
CA ILE A 141 1.27 -29.26 2.82
C ILE A 141 2.00 -28.91 4.12
N GLU A 142 1.30 -28.84 5.26
CA GLU A 142 1.90 -28.53 6.57
C GLU A 142 2.78 -29.65 7.15
N GLU A 143 2.88 -30.80 6.47
CA GLU A 143 3.72 -31.92 6.93
C GLU A 143 5.23 -31.63 6.83
N GLU A 144 5.66 -30.74 5.93
CA GLU A 144 7.09 -30.42 5.77
C GLU A 144 7.58 -29.22 6.59
N LYS A 145 6.71 -28.33 7.07
CA LYS A 145 7.12 -27.04 7.68
C LYS A 145 6.82 -26.90 9.18
N ALA A 146 6.13 -27.85 9.81
CA ALA A 146 5.64 -27.72 11.18
C ALA A 146 6.45 -28.51 12.22
N GLN A 147 7.73 -28.17 12.43
CA GLN A 147 8.46 -28.50 13.67
C GLN A 147 8.43 -27.39 14.73
N ALA A 148 7.77 -26.25 14.46
CA ALA A 148 7.73 -25.12 15.38
C ALA A 148 6.32 -24.85 15.92
N LYS A 149 6.11 -25.23 17.18
CA LYS A 149 5.18 -24.63 18.16
C LYS A 149 3.73 -24.35 17.70
N LYS A 150 2.83 -25.26 18.11
CA LYS A 150 1.35 -25.11 18.17
C LYS A 150 0.69 -24.64 16.85
N GLY A 151 0.82 -25.46 15.81
CA GLY A 151 -0.02 -25.41 14.60
C GLY A 151 -1.39 -26.09 14.80
N PRO A 152 -2.35 -25.91 13.86
CA PRO A 152 -3.71 -26.39 13.97
C PRO A 152 -3.75 -27.92 14.12
N ILE A 153 -4.71 -28.39 14.92
CA ILE A 153 -4.87 -29.81 15.28
C ILE A 153 -5.11 -30.60 13.98
N LYS A 154 -4.14 -31.44 13.57
CA LYS A 154 -4.36 -32.46 12.54
C LYS A 154 -5.57 -33.28 12.98
N ALA A 155 -6.72 -33.12 12.31
CA ALA A 155 -7.90 -33.91 12.63
C ALA A 155 -7.57 -35.39 12.41
N LYS A 156 -7.54 -36.20 13.47
CA LYS A 156 -7.22 -37.63 13.39
C LYS A 156 -8.50 -38.41 13.10
N HIS A 157 -8.55 -39.15 11.99
CA HIS A 157 -9.63 -40.10 11.74
C HIS A 157 -9.30 -41.41 12.45
N LYS A 158 -10.12 -41.81 13.44
CA LYS A 158 -9.94 -43.05 14.19
C LYS A 158 -10.98 -44.06 13.70
N VAL A 159 -10.52 -45.20 13.22
CA VAL A 159 -11.39 -46.33 12.85
C VAL A 159 -11.45 -47.29 14.03
N PHE A 160 -12.65 -47.73 14.39
CA PHE A 160 -12.84 -48.72 15.45
C PHE A 160 -13.02 -50.09 14.82
N VAL A 161 -12.30 -51.07 15.38
CA VAL A 161 -12.25 -52.45 14.92
C VAL A 161 -12.68 -53.34 16.09
N GLN A 162 -13.41 -54.42 15.82
CA GLN A 162 -13.99 -55.27 16.87
C GLN A 162 -12.97 -56.29 17.40
N GLU A 163 -12.27 -56.97 16.51
CA GLU A 163 -11.27 -57.97 16.86
C GLU A 163 -9.85 -57.42 16.76
N LYS A 164 -8.91 -58.04 17.48
CA LYS A 164 -7.49 -57.67 17.40
C LYS A 164 -6.86 -58.11 16.09
N GLU A 165 -7.31 -59.22 15.52
CA GLU A 165 -6.80 -59.76 14.25
C GLU A 165 -7.09 -58.79 13.10
N ASP A 166 -8.29 -58.22 13.07
CA ASP A 166 -8.70 -57.19 12.12
C ASP A 166 -7.89 -55.89 12.23
N LEU A 167 -7.25 -55.63 13.37
CA LEU A 167 -6.37 -54.46 13.54
C LEU A 167 -5.03 -54.67 12.82
N ASP A 168 -4.50 -55.89 12.86
CA ASP A 168 -3.21 -56.24 12.24
C ASP A 168 -3.34 -56.35 10.71
N GLU A 169 -4.51 -56.73 10.19
CA GLU A 169 -4.79 -56.80 8.74
C GLU A 169 -5.47 -55.53 8.17
N PHE A 170 -5.57 -54.45 8.96
CA PHE A 170 -6.32 -53.26 8.56
C PHE A 170 -5.70 -52.54 7.33
N ASP A 171 -6.41 -52.60 6.20
CA ASP A 171 -6.05 -51.88 4.97
C ASP A 171 -7.08 -50.77 4.67
N PRO A 172 -6.67 -49.48 4.67
CA PRO A 172 -7.56 -48.36 4.36
C PRO A 172 -8.25 -48.48 3.01
N THR A 173 -7.57 -49.04 2.00
CA THR A 173 -8.08 -49.11 0.63
C THR A 173 -9.27 -50.05 0.53
N LYS A 174 -9.16 -51.23 1.16
CA LYS A 174 -10.22 -52.22 1.28
C LYS A 174 -11.35 -51.72 2.19
N TYR A 175 -11.02 -51.09 3.31
CA TYR A 175 -12.02 -50.59 4.26
C TYR A 175 -12.90 -49.49 3.64
N PHE A 176 -12.32 -48.57 2.87
CA PHE A 176 -13.07 -47.48 2.23
C PHE A 176 -13.63 -47.83 0.84
N ASP A 177 -13.29 -48.99 0.28
CA ASP A 177 -13.66 -49.41 -1.08
C ASP A 177 -13.26 -48.36 -2.13
N THR A 178 -12.04 -47.84 -2.02
CA THR A 178 -11.51 -46.76 -2.87
C THR A 178 -10.16 -47.10 -3.47
N ASP A 179 -9.77 -46.40 -4.54
CA ASP A 179 -8.44 -46.52 -5.12
C ASP A 179 -7.34 -45.99 -4.17
N ILE A 180 -6.12 -46.52 -4.30
CA ILE A 180 -4.96 -46.20 -3.46
C ILE A 180 -4.66 -44.71 -3.49
N ALA A 181 -4.72 -44.08 -4.67
CA ALA A 181 -4.46 -42.65 -4.85
C ALA A 181 -5.48 -41.73 -4.13
N LEU A 182 -6.67 -42.25 -3.84
CA LEU A 182 -7.75 -41.52 -3.15
C LEU A 182 -7.86 -41.87 -1.68
N ALA A 183 -7.21 -42.95 -1.23
CA ALA A 183 -7.24 -43.41 0.16
C ALA A 183 -6.70 -42.34 1.13
N ASP A 184 -5.77 -41.50 0.67
CA ASP A 184 -5.22 -40.38 1.45
C ASP A 184 -6.14 -39.14 1.43
N ASN A 185 -6.95 -38.94 0.39
CA ASN A 185 -7.76 -37.72 0.20
C ASN A 185 -8.93 -37.60 1.19
N ARG A 186 -9.04 -36.54 2.00
CA ARG A 186 -9.95 -36.55 3.16
C ARG A 186 -11.43 -36.21 2.88
N PHE A 187 -11.71 -35.53 1.77
CA PHE A 187 -13.02 -34.88 1.53
C PHE A 187 -13.78 -35.46 0.33
N ASN A 188 -13.12 -36.20 -0.55
CA ASN A 188 -13.75 -36.85 -1.71
C ASN A 188 -13.16 -38.23 -1.96
N ARG A 189 -13.75 -39.26 -1.32
CA ARG A 189 -13.40 -40.68 -1.46
C ARG A 189 -14.60 -41.45 -2.05
N PRO A 190 -14.81 -41.42 -3.38
CA PRO A 190 -15.89 -42.18 -4.01
C PRO A 190 -15.59 -43.68 -3.92
N LYS A 191 -16.60 -44.47 -3.56
CA LYS A 191 -16.51 -45.94 -3.57
C LYS A 191 -16.49 -46.48 -4.99
N HIS A 192 -15.86 -47.63 -5.21
CA HIS A 192 -15.86 -48.33 -6.51
C HIS A 192 -17.28 -48.60 -7.01
N SER A 193 -18.18 -49.03 -6.13
CA SER A 193 -19.61 -49.20 -6.44
C SER A 193 -20.28 -47.91 -6.93
N THR A 194 -19.99 -46.77 -6.31
CA THR A 194 -20.50 -45.45 -6.72
C THR A 194 -19.94 -45.03 -8.09
N LEU A 195 -18.66 -45.31 -8.36
CA LEU A 195 -18.03 -45.03 -9.65
C LEU A 195 -18.65 -45.88 -10.78
N LEU A 196 -18.97 -47.14 -10.50
CA LEU A 196 -19.62 -48.05 -11.46
C LEU A 196 -21.08 -47.68 -11.72
N ALA A 197 -21.81 -47.22 -10.70
CA ALA A 197 -23.21 -46.81 -10.82
C ALA A 197 -23.39 -45.42 -11.44
N ALA A 198 -22.35 -44.57 -11.41
CA ALA A 198 -22.43 -43.23 -11.96
C ALA A 198 -22.59 -43.29 -13.49
N PRO A 199 -23.63 -42.65 -14.06
CA PRO A 199 -23.72 -42.56 -15.51
C PRO A 199 -22.49 -41.84 -16.02
N LEU A 200 -21.82 -42.41 -17.02
CA LEU A 200 -20.76 -41.75 -17.77
C LEU A 200 -21.35 -40.49 -18.40
N LYS A 201 -21.36 -39.38 -17.66
CA LYS A 201 -21.50 -38.06 -18.27
C LYS A 201 -20.36 -37.98 -19.25
N SER A 202 -20.66 -37.94 -20.55
CA SER A 202 -19.72 -37.51 -21.55
C SER A 202 -19.25 -36.13 -21.11
N TYR A 203 -18.12 -36.07 -20.40
CA TYR A 203 -17.45 -34.82 -20.11
C TYR A 203 -17.30 -34.18 -21.48
N ALA A 204 -18.02 -33.08 -21.71
CA ALA A 204 -17.98 -32.40 -22.99
C ALA A 204 -16.50 -32.18 -23.32
N SER A 205 -16.10 -32.46 -24.56
CA SER A 205 -14.75 -32.18 -25.07
C SER A 205 -14.37 -30.69 -24.95
N ASN A 206 -15.31 -29.83 -24.56
CA ASN A 206 -15.11 -28.43 -24.20
C ASN A 206 -14.68 -28.19 -22.75
N ALA A 207 -14.55 -29.23 -21.92
CA ALA A 207 -13.85 -29.14 -20.64
C ALA A 207 -12.34 -29.10 -20.94
N THR A 208 -11.85 -27.93 -21.33
CA THR A 208 -10.44 -27.52 -21.26
C THR A 208 -10.01 -27.41 -19.80
N SER A 209 -10.32 -28.40 -18.96
CA SER A 209 -9.86 -28.49 -17.58
C SER A 209 -8.44 -29.04 -17.58
N ASN A 210 -7.48 -28.20 -17.97
CA ASN A 210 -6.08 -28.48 -17.70
C ASN A 210 -5.91 -28.46 -16.17
N PRO A 211 -5.61 -29.59 -15.50
CA PRO A 211 -5.55 -29.66 -14.04
C PRO A 211 -4.57 -28.63 -13.46
N VAL A 212 -3.45 -28.41 -14.16
CA VAL A 212 -2.44 -27.40 -13.85
C VAL A 212 -3.02 -25.96 -13.81
N ALA A 213 -3.98 -25.65 -14.68
CA ALA A 213 -4.59 -24.31 -14.74
C ALA A 213 -5.59 -24.08 -13.60
N LEU A 214 -6.28 -25.13 -13.15
CA LEU A 214 -7.20 -25.09 -12.01
C LEU A 214 -6.42 -24.90 -10.70
N ASP A 215 -5.33 -25.63 -10.53
CA ASP A 215 -4.41 -25.46 -9.38
C ASP A 215 -3.81 -24.05 -9.35
N GLY A 216 -3.38 -23.54 -10.50
CA GLY A 216 -2.89 -22.16 -10.62
C GLY A 216 -3.93 -21.09 -10.27
N ALA A 217 -5.20 -21.32 -10.60
CA ALA A 217 -6.28 -20.40 -10.24
C ALA A 217 -6.57 -20.39 -8.73
N ALA A 218 -6.56 -21.57 -8.09
CA ALA A 218 -6.70 -21.70 -6.64
C ALA A 218 -5.51 -21.05 -5.90
N LEU A 219 -4.28 -21.32 -6.34
CA LEU A 219 -3.06 -20.70 -5.77
C LEU A 219 -3.12 -19.16 -5.82
N LYS A 220 -3.56 -18.58 -6.94
CA LYS A 220 -3.77 -17.13 -7.04
C LYS A 220 -4.78 -16.59 -6.02
N GLN A 221 -5.82 -17.35 -5.70
CA GLN A 221 -6.80 -16.96 -4.68
C GLN A 221 -6.20 -17.03 -3.27
N TYR A 222 -5.40 -18.05 -2.97
CA TYR A 222 -4.64 -18.15 -1.72
C TYR A 222 -3.64 -17.00 -1.56
N GLU A 223 -2.84 -16.69 -2.59
CA GLU A 223 -1.93 -15.55 -2.58
C GLU A 223 -2.67 -14.22 -2.38
N ALA A 224 -3.83 -14.05 -3.03
CA ALA A 224 -4.65 -12.87 -2.88
C ALA A 224 -5.20 -12.75 -1.44
N LEU A 225 -5.62 -13.86 -0.83
CA LEU A 225 -6.05 -13.91 0.57
C LEU A 225 -4.89 -13.56 1.51
N GLU A 226 -3.71 -14.10 1.27
CA GLU A 226 -2.51 -13.81 2.06
C GLU A 226 -2.16 -12.32 2.02
N LYS A 227 -2.15 -11.73 0.82
CA LYS A 227 -1.92 -10.27 0.64
C LYS A 227 -2.95 -9.44 1.40
N LEU A 228 -4.21 -9.87 1.44
CA LEU A 228 -5.24 -9.19 2.24
C LEU A 228 -4.99 -9.31 3.74
N ILE A 229 -4.57 -10.47 4.23
CA ILE A 229 -4.23 -10.69 5.64
C ILE A 229 -3.03 -9.84 6.04
N GLN A 230 -1.98 -9.80 5.21
CA GLN A 230 -0.82 -8.93 5.44
C GLN A 230 -1.24 -7.46 5.48
N LYS A 231 -2.10 -7.03 4.55
CA LYS A 231 -2.65 -5.67 4.53
C LYS A 231 -3.48 -5.35 5.77
N GLU A 232 -4.30 -6.29 6.25
CA GLU A 232 -5.09 -6.14 7.47
C GLU A 232 -4.20 -5.89 8.68
N LYS A 233 -3.12 -6.69 8.83
CA LYS A 233 -2.12 -6.50 9.90
C LYS A 233 -1.52 -5.10 9.87
N VAL A 234 -1.08 -4.63 8.70
CA VAL A 234 -0.47 -3.29 8.55
C VAL A 234 -1.46 -2.16 8.89
N ILE A 235 -2.72 -2.28 8.45
CA ILE A 235 -3.74 -1.27 8.79
C ILE A 235 -4.03 -1.29 10.29
N LYS A 236 -4.12 -2.48 10.90
CA LYS A 236 -4.39 -2.64 12.32
C LYS A 236 -3.26 -2.03 13.17
N THR A 237 -2.00 -2.34 12.86
CA THR A 237 -0.85 -1.74 13.56
C THR A 237 -0.87 -0.21 13.45
N ALA A 238 -1.16 0.34 12.26
CA ALA A 238 -1.25 1.79 12.08
C ALA A 238 -2.41 2.42 12.89
N ILE A 239 -3.57 1.76 12.99
CA ILE A 239 -4.68 2.21 13.83
C ILE A 239 -4.24 2.26 15.30
N ASP A 240 -3.58 1.22 15.78
CA ASP A 240 -3.14 1.10 17.17
C ASP A 240 -2.08 2.18 17.50
N GLU A 241 -1.09 2.38 16.62
CA GLU A 241 -0.06 3.42 16.75
C GLU A 241 -0.65 4.84 16.77
N ILE A 242 -1.55 5.16 15.84
CA ILE A 242 -2.20 6.48 15.78
C ILE A 242 -3.09 6.70 17.00
N GLN A 243 -3.84 5.68 17.43
CA GLN A 243 -4.69 5.76 18.62
C GLN A 243 -3.84 5.96 19.88
N MET A 244 -2.72 5.27 19.99
CA MET A 244 -1.74 5.46 21.06
C MET A 244 -1.18 6.88 21.08
N ALA A 245 -0.67 7.38 19.94
CA ALA A 245 -0.15 8.74 19.82
C ALA A 245 -1.20 9.81 20.14
N LEU A 246 -2.45 9.59 19.69
CA LEU A 246 -3.57 10.48 20.00
C LEU A 246 -3.86 10.52 21.50
N ASN A 247 -3.91 9.36 22.17
CA ASN A 247 -4.14 9.30 23.61
C ASN A 247 -3.04 10.04 24.41
N VAL A 248 -1.78 9.87 23.99
CA VAL A 248 -0.63 10.56 24.58
C VAL A 248 -0.72 12.06 24.40
N ALA A 249 -1.01 12.52 23.18
CA ALA A 249 -1.12 13.94 22.87
C ALA A 249 -2.27 14.61 23.64
N VAL A 250 -3.39 13.90 23.81
CA VAL A 250 -4.59 14.43 24.46
C VAL A 250 -4.48 14.48 25.98
N GLN A 251 -3.87 13.46 26.60
CA GLN A 251 -3.78 13.33 28.06
C GLN A 251 -2.36 13.03 28.56
N PRO A 252 -1.38 13.91 28.32
CA PRO A 252 0.01 13.64 28.72
C PRO A 252 0.16 13.59 30.26
N GLU A 253 -0.65 14.35 31.00
CA GLU A 253 -0.59 14.45 32.47
C GLU A 253 -0.96 13.16 33.21
N ARG A 254 -1.68 12.26 32.52
CA ARG A 254 -2.12 10.97 33.07
C ARG A 254 -1.10 9.85 32.86
N ILE A 255 -0.06 10.10 32.09
CA ILE A 255 0.98 9.11 31.83
C ILE A 255 1.89 9.04 33.04
N GLU A 256 2.07 7.83 33.59
CA GLU A 256 2.99 7.55 34.68
C GLU A 256 4.38 7.20 34.13
N LYS A 257 4.44 6.23 33.19
CA LYS A 257 5.68 5.82 32.55
C LYS A 257 5.45 5.23 31.16
N TYR A 258 6.47 5.36 30.31
CA TYR A 258 6.58 4.64 29.04
C TYR A 258 7.39 3.36 29.27
N ILE A 259 6.88 2.23 28.81
CA ILE A 259 7.57 0.95 28.82
C ILE A 259 8.16 0.78 27.42
N THR A 260 9.49 0.81 27.33
CA THR A 260 10.24 0.74 26.08
C THR A 260 11.08 -0.52 26.02
N GLU A 261 11.16 -1.12 24.84
CA GLU A 261 12.02 -2.27 24.54
C GLU A 261 12.92 -1.88 23.36
N GLU A 262 14.22 -2.17 23.43
CA GLU A 262 15.17 -1.76 22.39
C GLU A 262 14.93 -2.47 21.05
N GLU A 263 14.41 -3.69 21.10
CA GLU A 263 14.08 -4.51 19.91
C GLU A 263 12.77 -4.08 19.22
N HIS A 264 11.94 -3.28 19.89
CA HIS A 264 10.64 -2.88 19.35
C HIS A 264 10.73 -1.52 18.65
N GLU A 265 10.39 -1.47 17.36
CA GLU A 265 10.41 -0.23 16.57
C GLU A 265 9.05 0.04 15.92
N ASN A 266 8.37 1.08 16.40
CA ASN A 266 7.16 1.62 15.79
C ASN A 266 7.53 2.48 14.58
N LYS A 267 7.47 1.90 13.38
CA LYS A 267 7.92 2.55 12.14
C LYS A 267 7.20 3.87 11.83
N ASN A 268 5.94 4.00 12.26
CA ASN A 268 5.13 5.19 11.98
C ASN A 268 5.19 6.24 13.11
N LEU A 269 5.92 5.97 14.20
CA LEU A 269 6.06 6.87 15.35
C LEU A 269 7.51 7.35 15.50
N SER A 270 7.69 8.59 15.95
CA SER A 270 9.01 9.20 16.11
C SER A 270 9.24 9.73 17.52
N GLY A 271 10.50 10.03 17.83
CA GLY A 271 10.91 10.57 19.13
C GLY A 271 10.60 9.61 20.28
N LYS A 272 9.95 10.13 21.33
CA LYS A 272 9.69 9.38 22.57
C LYS A 272 8.78 8.15 22.41
N LEU A 273 8.02 8.06 21.31
CA LEU A 273 7.10 6.96 21.04
C LEU A 273 7.69 5.88 20.13
N LYS A 274 8.91 6.08 19.63
CA LYS A 274 9.54 5.19 18.65
C LYS A 274 9.68 3.75 19.16
N ASN A 275 10.15 3.58 20.39
CA ASN A 275 10.45 2.27 20.97
C ASN A 275 9.49 1.89 22.11
N VAL A 276 8.31 2.51 22.16
CA VAL A 276 7.35 2.28 23.24
C VAL A 276 6.46 1.09 22.90
N VAL A 277 6.46 0.10 23.80
CA VAL A 277 5.61 -1.10 23.71
C VAL A 277 4.30 -0.86 24.45
N ALA A 278 4.36 -0.26 25.64
CA ALA A 278 3.19 -0.01 26.45
C ALA A 278 3.32 1.31 27.23
N ILE A 279 2.17 1.89 27.60
CA ILE A 279 2.09 3.11 28.39
C ILE A 279 1.34 2.78 29.68
N LYS A 280 1.99 3.02 30.82
CA LYS A 280 1.33 2.94 32.13
C LYS A 280 0.72 4.30 32.46
N TYR A 281 -0.58 4.31 32.75
CA TYR A 281 -1.29 5.50 33.20
C TYR A 281 -1.40 5.50 34.73
N LYS A 282 -1.46 6.70 35.32
CA LYS A 282 -1.72 6.88 36.76
C LYS A 282 -3.04 6.22 37.13
N ASN A 283 -3.08 5.60 38.31
CA ASN A 283 -4.27 4.94 38.84
C ASN A 283 -5.28 5.96 39.42
N GLU A 284 -5.77 6.84 38.56
CA GLU A 284 -6.70 7.91 38.91
C GLU A 284 -7.93 7.87 38.00
N ARG A 285 -9.12 7.97 38.61
CA ARG A 285 -10.38 8.04 37.87
C ARG A 285 -10.42 9.34 37.07
N ARG A 286 -10.97 9.28 35.85
CA ARG A 286 -11.32 10.50 35.12
C ARG A 286 -12.37 11.25 35.96
N LYS A 287 -12.03 12.49 36.35
CA LYS A 287 -12.97 13.44 36.92
C LYS A 287 -13.92 13.91 35.84
#